data_AF-A0A1F8RBC3-F1
#
_entry.id   AF-A0A1F8RBC3-F1
#
_cell.length_a   1.000
_cell.length_b   1.000
_cell.length_c   1.000
_cell.angle_alpha   90.00
_cell.angle_beta   90.00
_cell.angle_gamma   90.00
#
_symmetry.space_group_name_H-M   'P 1'
#
loop_
_entity.id
_entity.type
_entity.pdbx_description
1 polymer ?
#
loop_
_entity_poly.entity_id
_entity_poly.type
_entity_poly.pdbx_seq_one_letter_code
_entity_poly.pdbx_strand_id
1 'polypeptide(L)'
;MSSPNRRTLGTILIWLGVLAWAPFLTLAASDQPVSIFPFLAAHLAGVLGGAWLRSSADRMEGVAKVENGRLRRVTSRIMIYLGVLAWAPFFYLEKVLGQDVEISPFLAAHLTGVLGGIALRASVELDRFIVPRE
;
A
#
# COMPACT_ATOMS: atom_id res chain seq x y z
N MET A 1 25.26 13.91 12.20
CA MET A 1 24.20 13.36 11.32
C MET A 1 23.30 12.48 12.19
N SER A 2 22.06 12.89 12.43
CA SER A 2 21.09 12.05 13.15
C SER A 2 20.77 10.82 12.30
N SER A 3 20.95 9.63 12.85
CA SER A 3 20.49 8.40 12.20
C SER A 3 18.99 8.52 11.91
N PRO A 4 18.52 8.27 10.69
CA PRO A 4 17.10 8.41 10.39
C PRO A 4 16.29 7.47 11.28
N ASN A 5 15.26 8.01 11.93
CA ASN A 5 14.33 7.24 12.76
C ASN A 5 13.80 6.05 11.93
N ARG A 6 13.77 4.85 12.52
CA ARG A 6 13.25 3.62 11.89
C ARG A 6 11.87 3.84 11.25
N ARG A 7 11.05 4.71 11.85
CA ARG A 7 9.74 5.12 11.30
C ARG A 7 9.85 5.91 10.00
N THR A 8 10.83 6.82 9.90
CA THR A 8 11.13 7.59 8.68
C THR A 8 11.67 6.67 7.59
N LEU A 9 12.61 5.78 7.92
CA LEU A 9 13.11 4.76 7.00
C LEU A 9 11.99 3.86 6.47
N GLY A 10 11.09 3.41 7.35
CA GLY A 10 9.92 2.62 6.94
C GLY A 10 9.02 3.37 5.97
N THR A 11 8.78 4.66 6.22
CA THR A 11 8.01 5.53 5.31
C THR A 11 8.71 5.70 3.95
N ILE A 12 10.03 5.92 3.94
CA ILE A 12 10.82 6.03 2.72
C ILE A 12 10.75 4.72 1.91
N LEU A 13 10.91 3.56 2.55
CA LEU A 13 10.84 2.27 1.86
C LEU A 13 9.47 2.04 1.21
N ILE A 14 8.38 2.41 1.90
CA ILE A 14 7.03 2.33 1.34
C ILE A 14 6.92 3.22 0.11
N TRP A 15 7.38 4.47 0.18
CA TRP A 15 7.38 5.39 -0.97
C TRP A 15 8.19 4.86 -2.14
N LEU A 16 9.39 4.32 -1.88
CA LEU A 16 10.20 3.69 -2.93
C LEU A 16 9.48 2.50 -3.57
N GLY A 17 8.83 1.65 -2.76
CA GLY A 17 8.01 0.55 -3.26
C GLY A 17 6.84 1.02 -4.13
N VAL A 18 6.15 2.09 -3.74
CA VAL A 18 5.07 2.68 -4.55
C VAL A 18 5.62 3.31 -5.84
N LEU A 19 6.74 4.04 -5.75
CA LEU A 19 7.41 4.68 -6.89
C LEU A 19 7.97 3.67 -7.90
N ALA A 20 8.19 2.41 -7.52
CA ALA A 20 8.57 1.35 -8.45
C ALA A 20 7.54 1.18 -9.59
N TRP A 21 6.27 1.56 -9.39
CA TRP A 21 5.26 1.53 -10.45
C TRP A 21 5.41 2.65 -11.49
N ALA A 22 6.00 3.79 -11.15
CA ALA A 22 6.14 4.90 -12.08
C ALA A 22 6.88 4.52 -13.38
N PRO A 23 8.09 3.93 -13.33
CA PRO A 23 8.78 3.49 -14.54
C PRO A 23 8.02 2.38 -15.29
N PHE A 24 7.34 1.47 -14.58
CA PHE A 24 6.49 0.45 -15.23
C PHE A 24 5.38 1.10 -16.05
N LEU A 25 4.65 2.06 -15.48
CA LEU A 25 3.56 2.75 -16.17
C LEU A 25 4.07 3.55 -17.38
N THR A 26 5.23 4.20 -17.27
CA THR A 26 5.86 4.90 -18.40
C THR A 26 6.23 3.94 -19.53
N LEU A 27 6.80 2.77 -19.20
CA LEU A 27 7.18 1.76 -20.18
C LEU A 27 5.95 1.07 -20.79
N ALA A 28 4.93 0.77 -19.98
CA ALA A 28 3.67 0.20 -20.44
C ALA A 28 2.93 1.13 -21.40
N ALA A 29 3.03 2.45 -21.23
CA ALA A 29 2.50 3.44 -22.16
C ALA A 29 3.26 3.53 -23.50
N SER A 30 4.41 2.87 -23.62
CA SER A 30 5.25 2.89 -24.82
C SER A 30 4.98 1.69 -25.76
N ASP A 31 3.89 0.94 -25.56
CA ASP A 31 3.52 -0.29 -26.28
C ASP A 31 4.62 -1.37 -26.32
N GLN A 32 5.62 -1.28 -25.43
CA GLN A 32 6.65 -2.30 -25.32
C GLN A 32 6.20 -3.44 -24.40
N PRO A 33 6.52 -4.70 -24.73
CA PRO A 33 6.25 -5.83 -23.86
C PRO A 33 7.16 -5.75 -22.63
N VAL A 34 6.61 -5.21 -21.53
CA VAL A 34 7.34 -4.95 -20.28
C VAL A 34 6.87 -5.92 -19.22
N SER A 35 7.81 -6.68 -18.67
CA SER A 35 7.51 -7.62 -17.60
C SER A 35 7.13 -6.89 -16.31
N ILE A 36 6.00 -7.24 -15.72
CA ILE A 36 5.49 -6.67 -14.45
C ILE A 36 6.29 -7.16 -13.22
N PHE A 37 6.90 -8.33 -13.29
CA PHE A 37 7.53 -9.01 -12.15
C PHE A 37 8.65 -8.24 -11.44
N PRO A 38 9.63 -7.61 -12.12
CA PRO A 38 10.66 -6.84 -11.42
C PRO A 38 10.08 -5.65 -10.65
N PHE A 39 9.07 -4.99 -11.21
CA PHE A 39 8.40 -3.85 -10.57
C PHE A 39 7.54 -4.31 -9.39
N LEU A 40 6.81 -5.42 -9.54
CA LEU A 40 6.06 -6.03 -8.46
C LEU A 40 6.98 -6.49 -7.31
N ALA A 41 8.12 -7.10 -7.62
CA ALA A 41 9.09 -7.54 -6.62
C ALA A 41 9.68 -6.34 -5.85
N ALA A 42 10.09 -5.28 -6.56
CA ALA A 42 10.56 -4.04 -5.95
C ALA A 42 9.47 -3.37 -5.09
N HIS A 43 8.22 -3.37 -5.59
CA HIS A 43 7.06 -2.84 -4.87
C HIS A 43 6.82 -3.58 -3.55
N LEU A 44 6.74 -4.92 -3.61
CA LEU A 44 6.51 -5.76 -2.43
C LEU A 44 7.66 -5.62 -1.43
N ALA A 45 8.92 -5.61 -1.89
CA ALA A 45 10.08 -5.42 -1.03
C ALA A 45 10.03 -4.08 -0.29
N GLY A 46 9.74 -2.99 -1.00
CA GLY A 46 9.64 -1.65 -0.41
C GLY A 46 8.46 -1.52 0.55
N VAL A 47 7.27 -1.92 0.12
CA VAL A 47 6.04 -1.78 0.93
C VAL A 47 6.05 -2.69 2.15
N LEU A 48 6.38 -3.97 2.00
CA LEU A 48 6.40 -4.92 3.13
C LEU A 48 7.55 -4.63 4.08
N GLY A 49 8.76 -4.38 3.55
CA GLY A 49 9.92 -4.02 4.37
C GLY A 49 9.71 -2.72 5.13
N GLY A 50 9.13 -1.71 4.48
CA GLY A 50 8.83 -0.43 5.10
C GLY A 50 7.70 -0.52 6.12
N ALA A 51 6.64 -1.30 5.86
CA ALA A 51 5.57 -1.57 6.81
C ALA A 51 6.09 -2.32 8.05
N TRP A 52 6.98 -3.29 7.87
CA TRP A 52 7.62 -4.01 8.97
C TRP A 52 8.48 -3.08 9.84
N LEU A 53 9.32 -2.23 9.23
CA LEU A 53 10.12 -1.23 9.92
C LEU A 53 9.26 -0.26 10.73
N ARG A 54 8.16 0.24 10.14
CA ARG A 54 7.24 1.17 10.78
C ARG A 54 6.52 0.50 11.97
N SER A 55 6.04 -0.72 11.78
CA SER A 55 5.37 -1.49 12.84
C SER A 55 6.30 -1.83 14.01
N SER A 56 7.59 -2.04 13.72
CA SER A 56 8.61 -2.30 14.74
C SER A 56 8.90 -1.04 15.55
N ALA A 57 8.97 0.13 14.90
CA ALA A 57 9.10 1.41 15.58
C ALA A 57 7.87 1.73 16.47
N ASP A 58 6.66 1.52 15.95
CA ASP A 58 5.42 1.75 16.71
C ASP A 58 5.33 0.86 17.98
N ARG A 59 5.85 -0.37 17.92
CA ARG A 59 5.93 -1.27 19.09
C ARG A 59 6.94 -0.79 20.13
N MET A 60 8.06 -0.22 19.70
CA MET A 60 9.10 0.32 20.60
C MET A 60 8.64 1.60 21.29
N GLU A 61 7.84 2.43 20.61
CA GLU A 61 7.34 3.71 21.12
C GLU A 61 6.11 3.55 22.06
N GLY A 62 5.67 2.32 22.34
CA GLY A 62 4.61 2.06 23.33
C GLY A 62 3.28 2.75 23.02
N VAL A 63 3.00 3.06 21.75
CA VAL A 63 1.83 3.85 21.34
C VAL A 63 0.55 3.12 21.73
N ALA A 64 -0.04 3.53 22.86
CA ALA A 64 -1.28 2.99 23.39
C ALA A 64 -2.39 3.05 22.33
N LYS A 65 -2.99 1.89 22.06
CA LYS A 65 -4.06 1.71 21.08
C LYS A 65 -5.35 2.32 21.64
N VAL A 66 -5.62 3.58 21.32
CA VAL A 66 -6.90 4.22 21.67
C VAL A 66 -8.02 3.54 20.88
N GLU A 67 -9.11 3.20 21.57
CA GLU A 67 -10.26 2.40 21.09
C GLU A 67 -11.14 3.13 20.04
N ASN A 68 -11.12 4.48 20.03
CA ASN A 68 -11.91 5.29 19.10
C ASN A 68 -11.54 4.99 17.63
N GLY A 69 -12.55 4.69 16.80
CA GLY A 69 -12.37 4.41 15.37
C GLY A 69 -12.09 2.94 15.02
N ARG A 70 -12.49 1.96 15.86
CA ARG A 70 -12.36 0.53 15.55
C ARG A 70 -13.00 0.16 14.20
N LEU A 71 -14.23 0.65 13.93
CA LEU A 71 -14.94 0.39 12.68
C LEU A 71 -14.16 0.93 11.47
N ARG A 72 -13.81 2.22 11.47
CA ARG A 72 -13.02 2.84 10.38
C ARG A 72 -11.68 2.14 10.14
N ARG A 73 -10.99 1.70 11.21
CA ARG A 73 -9.75 0.91 11.08
C ARG A 73 -9.97 -0.46 10.47
N VAL A 74 -11.08 -1.13 10.78
CA VAL A 74 -11.45 -2.39 10.14
C VAL A 74 -11.80 -2.15 8.67
N THR A 75 -12.62 -1.15 8.37
CA THR A 75 -12.97 -0.77 6.99
C THR A 75 -11.73 -0.42 6.16
N SER A 76 -10.79 0.36 6.71
CA SER A 76 -9.51 0.68 6.06
C SER A 76 -8.72 -0.60 5.71
N ARG A 77 -8.61 -1.55 6.63
CA ARG A 77 -7.94 -2.84 6.38
C ARG A 77 -8.63 -3.65 5.30
N ILE A 78 -9.97 -3.72 5.37
CA ILE A 78 -10.77 -4.42 4.37
C ILE A 78 -10.54 -3.80 2.98
N MET A 79 -10.62 -2.47 2.85
CA MET A 79 -10.37 -1.80 1.57
C MET A 79 -8.97 -2.08 1.02
N ILE A 80 -7.93 -2.01 1.87
CA ILE A 80 -6.57 -2.33 1.45
C ILE A 80 -6.46 -3.79 1.00
N TYR A 81 -7.03 -4.73 1.76
CA TYR A 81 -7.00 -6.15 1.40
C TYR A 81 -7.76 -6.44 0.11
N LEU A 82 -8.94 -5.87 -0.09
CA LEU A 82 -9.69 -6.01 -1.33
C LEU A 82 -8.94 -5.38 -2.52
N GLY A 83 -8.32 -4.22 -2.31
CA GLY A 83 -7.47 -3.58 -3.33
C GLY A 83 -6.28 -4.46 -3.73
N VAL A 84 -5.57 -5.06 -2.76
CA VAL A 84 -4.48 -6.01 -3.07
C VAL A 84 -5.02 -7.27 -3.74
N LEU A 85 -6.16 -7.79 -3.27
CA LEU A 85 -6.79 -9.00 -3.79
C LEU A 85 -7.30 -8.83 -5.23
N ALA A 86 -7.51 -7.60 -5.71
CA ALA A 86 -7.85 -7.31 -7.11
C ALA A 86 -6.82 -7.87 -8.10
N TRP A 87 -5.57 -8.06 -7.69
CA TRP A 87 -4.55 -8.70 -8.53
C TRP A 87 -4.73 -10.21 -8.69
N ALA A 88 -5.38 -10.89 -7.75
CA ALA A 88 -5.57 -12.33 -7.81
C ALA A 88 -6.36 -12.79 -9.07
N PRO A 89 -7.52 -12.21 -9.40
CA PRO A 89 -8.22 -12.56 -10.64
C PRO A 89 -7.43 -12.15 -11.89
N PHE A 90 -6.71 -11.02 -11.89
CA PHE A 90 -5.85 -10.63 -13.01
C PHE A 90 -4.81 -11.71 -13.32
N PHE A 91 -4.03 -12.11 -12.31
CA PHE A 91 -3.00 -13.14 -12.51
C PHE A 91 -3.60 -14.50 -12.87
N TYR A 92 -4.79 -14.83 -12.36
CA TYR A 92 -5.47 -16.06 -12.74
C TYR A 92 -5.85 -16.05 -14.23
N LEU A 93 -6.51 -15.00 -14.70
CA LEU A 93 -6.91 -14.87 -16.11
C LEU A 93 -5.68 -14.85 -17.03
N GLU A 94 -4.66 -14.07 -16.70
CA GLU A 94 -3.49 -13.89 -17.56
C GLU A 94 -2.54 -15.10 -17.53
N LYS A 95 -2.30 -15.70 -16.36
CA LYS A 95 -1.25 -16.74 -16.19
C LYS A 95 -1.77 -18.16 -16.13
N VAL A 96 -2.98 -18.37 -15.61
CA VAL A 96 -3.58 -19.72 -15.53
C VAL A 96 -4.41 -20.01 -16.78
N LEU A 97 -5.21 -19.03 -17.23
CA LEU A 97 -6.04 -19.19 -18.41
C LEU A 97 -5.40 -18.68 -19.71
N GLY A 98 -4.29 -17.95 -19.62
CA GLY A 98 -3.57 -17.42 -20.78
C GLY A 98 -4.36 -16.38 -21.57
N GLN A 99 -5.35 -15.73 -20.94
CA GLN A 99 -6.15 -14.70 -21.57
C GLN A 99 -5.39 -13.38 -21.58
N ASP A 100 -5.42 -12.68 -22.71
CA ASP A 100 -4.96 -11.30 -22.78
C ASP A 100 -6.05 -10.40 -22.20
N VAL A 101 -5.83 -9.93 -20.98
CA VAL A 101 -6.76 -9.10 -20.22
C VAL A 101 -6.16 -7.73 -19.98
N GLU A 102 -6.97 -6.71 -20.22
CA GLU A 102 -6.57 -5.34 -19.95
C GLU A 102 -6.27 -5.15 -18.45
N ILE A 103 -5.09 -4.59 -18.15
CA ILE A 103 -4.62 -4.36 -16.77
C ILE A 103 -5.38 -3.22 -16.07
N SER A 104 -5.94 -2.29 -16.84
CA SER A 104 -6.51 -1.02 -16.36
C SER A 104 -7.63 -1.19 -15.33
N PRO A 105 -8.60 -2.13 -15.46
CA PRO A 105 -9.68 -2.26 -14.48
C PRO A 105 -9.17 -2.81 -13.14
N PHE A 106 -8.21 -3.73 -13.19
CA PHE A 106 -7.59 -4.31 -11.99
C PHE A 106 -6.71 -3.29 -11.27
N LEU A 107 -5.96 -2.49 -12.03
CA LEU A 107 -5.17 -1.39 -11.49
C LEU A 107 -6.07 -0.33 -10.83
N ALA A 108 -7.19 0.04 -11.47
CA ALA A 108 -8.15 0.98 -10.91
C ALA A 108 -8.75 0.44 -9.60
N ALA A 109 -9.22 -0.81 -9.58
CA ALA A 109 -9.75 -1.45 -8.38
C ALA A 109 -8.69 -1.52 -7.26
N HIS A 110 -7.45 -1.85 -7.60
CA HIS A 110 -6.33 -1.86 -6.68
C HIS A 110 -6.08 -0.49 -6.04
N LEU A 111 -5.94 0.54 -6.87
CA LEU A 111 -5.70 1.91 -6.43
C LEU A 111 -6.86 2.43 -5.56
N THR A 112 -8.10 2.18 -5.95
CA THR A 112 -9.27 2.59 -5.16
C THR A 112 -9.28 1.94 -3.78
N GLY A 113 -9.05 0.62 -3.71
CA GLY A 113 -9.00 -0.10 -2.43
C GLY A 113 -7.83 0.34 -1.54
N VAL A 114 -6.63 0.42 -2.10
CA VAL A 114 -5.43 0.77 -1.34
C VAL A 114 -5.42 2.24 -0.93
N LEU A 115 -5.60 3.17 -1.85
CA LEU A 115 -5.57 4.61 -1.55
C LEU A 115 -6.76 5.03 -0.69
N GLY A 116 -7.96 4.52 -0.97
CA GLY A 116 -9.14 4.78 -0.16
C GLY A 116 -8.99 4.25 1.26
N GLY A 117 -8.44 3.03 1.41
CA GLY A 117 -8.15 2.47 2.73
C GLY A 117 -7.06 3.22 3.49
N ILE A 118 -6.02 3.73 2.80
CA ILE A 118 -4.99 4.59 3.42
C ILE A 118 -5.58 5.94 3.85
N ALA A 119 -6.38 6.58 3.01
CA ALA A 119 -7.02 7.87 3.32
C ALA A 119 -7.94 7.73 4.55
N LEU A 120 -8.73 6.64 4.62
CA LEU A 120 -9.58 6.36 5.77
C LEU A 120 -8.77 6.07 7.05
N ARG A 121 -7.57 5.52 6.92
CA ARG A 121 -6.66 5.33 8.06
C ARG A 121 -6.09 6.67 8.54
N ALA A 122 -5.68 7.52 7.61
CA ALA A 122 -5.12 8.83 7.90
C ALA A 122 -6.15 9.74 8.58
N SER A 123 -7.42 9.68 8.17
CA SER A 123 -8.49 10.47 8.82
C SER A 123 -8.72 10.07 10.29
N VAL A 124 -8.62 8.78 10.62
CA VAL A 124 -8.67 8.33 12.03
C VAL A 124 -7.48 8.82 12.83
N GLU A 125 -6.30 8.92 12.22
CA GLU A 125 -5.11 9.47 12.88
C GLU A 125 -5.24 10.98 13.09
N LEU A 126 -5.78 11.73 12.11
CA LEU A 126 -6.04 13.18 12.22
C LEU A 126 -7.08 13.52 13.29
N ASP A 127 -8.21 12.81 13.33
CA ASP A 127 -9.26 13.01 14.33
C ASP A 127 -8.70 12.87 15.77
N ARG A 128 -7.70 12.02 15.94
CA ARG A 128 -7.01 11.80 17.23
C ARG A 128 -6.22 13.01 17.71
N PHE A 129 -5.69 13.82 16.80
CA PHE A 129 -4.91 15.02 17.13
C PHE A 129 -5.79 16.26 17.32
N ILE A 130 -6.95 16.30 16.66
CA ILE A 130 -7.81 17.49 16.61
C ILE A 130 -8.80 17.55 17.76
N VAL A 131 -9.30 16.40 18.27
CA VAL A 131 -10.27 16.37 19.38
C VAL A 131 -9.53 16.15 20.71
N PRO A 132 -9.37 17.17 21.58
CA PRO A 132 -8.85 16.97 22.92
C PRO A 132 -9.87 16.13 23.70
N ARG A 133 -9.40 15.14 24.44
CA ARG A 133 -10.24 14.47 25.44
C ARG A 133 -10.37 15.41 26.62
N GLU A 134 -11.59 15.88 26.86
CA GLU A 134 -12.02 16.45 28.14
C GLU A 134 -12.02 15.38 29.24
#